data_AF-A0A968T3K9-F1
#
_entry.id   AF-A0A968T3K9-F1
#
_cell.length_a   1.000
_cell.length_b   1.000
_cell.length_c   1.000
_cell.angle_alpha   90.00
_cell.angle_beta   90.00
_cell.angle_gamma   90.00
#
_symmetry.space_group_name_H-M   'P 1'
#
loop_
_entity.id
_entity.type
_entity.pdbx_description
1 polymer ?
#
loop_
_entity_poly.entity_id
_entity_poly.type
_entity_poly.pdbx_seq_one_letter_code
_entity_poly.pdbx_strand_id
1 'polypeptide(L)'
;MGVCIPWKYAHVMTGGRDRQPWQDHLLYCQGLQKVLSQYSDSFEPICILGDYNQRIPRLNQPQKIGRALLEAIPETFTIPTKGLKDMDGKMLIDHYAVSPSLNIEITQILSRFAEDGTRLSDHVGVVAELKKVVVPPSKSELL
;
A
#
# COMPACT_ATOMS: atom_id res chain seq x y z
N MET A 1 -6.37 6.81 -3.76
CA MET A 1 -6.23 7.13 -2.33
C MET A 1 -4.75 7.07 -1.96
N GLY A 2 -4.16 8.20 -1.57
CA GLY A 2 -2.81 8.23 -1.01
C GLY A 2 -2.85 7.80 0.46
N VAL A 3 -1.91 6.95 0.88
CA VAL A 3 -1.77 6.52 2.28
C VAL A 3 -0.35 6.75 2.78
N CYS A 4 -0.24 7.04 4.07
CA CYS A 4 1.00 7.04 4.83
C CYS A 4 0.68 6.33 6.15
N ILE A 5 0.89 5.01 6.16
CA ILE A 5 0.48 4.16 7.27
C ILE A 5 1.50 4.32 8.39
N PRO A 6 1.09 4.54 9.66
CA PRO A 6 2.02 4.77 10.76
C PRO A 6 3.04 3.64 10.94
N TRP A 7 4.30 4.01 11.07
CA TRP A 7 5.40 3.10 11.38
C TRP A 7 5.39 2.67 12.86
N LYS A 8 6.27 1.71 13.22
CA LYS A 8 6.32 1.08 14.55
C LYS A 8 6.27 2.06 15.73
N TYR A 9 6.98 3.19 15.65
CA TYR A 9 7.12 4.12 16.77
C TYR A 9 6.48 5.49 16.50
N ALA A 10 5.53 5.57 15.56
CA ALA A 10 4.71 6.76 15.38
C ALA A 10 4.02 7.12 16.70
N HIS A 11 4.21 8.36 17.15
CA HIS A 11 3.72 8.87 18.44
C HIS A 11 4.18 8.09 19.68
N VAL A 12 5.27 7.33 19.58
CA VAL A 12 5.95 6.69 20.72
C VAL A 12 7.19 7.49 21.12
N MET A 13 8.10 7.73 20.16
CA MET A 13 9.37 8.45 20.40
C MET A 13 9.32 9.90 19.91
N THR A 14 8.46 10.18 18.93
CA THR A 14 8.30 11.48 18.27
C THR A 14 6.84 11.94 18.34
N GLY A 15 6.55 13.21 18.07
CA GLY A 15 5.19 13.77 18.14
C GLY A 15 4.57 13.72 19.54
N GLY A 16 3.31 13.27 19.66
CA GLY A 16 2.54 13.26 20.91
C GLY A 16 3.09 12.37 22.04
N ARG A 17 3.88 11.34 21.69
CA ARG A 17 4.51 10.40 22.66
C ARG A 17 3.53 9.71 23.61
N ASP A 18 2.29 9.53 23.19
CA ASP A 18 1.17 9.00 23.96
C ASP A 18 0.64 7.66 23.39
N ARG A 19 1.49 6.96 22.63
CA ARG A 19 1.16 5.66 22.02
C ARG A 19 2.16 4.58 22.39
N GLN A 20 1.70 3.34 22.32
CA GLN A 20 2.52 2.14 22.38
C GLN A 20 3.03 1.75 20.98
N PRO A 21 4.15 1.02 20.86
CA PRO A 21 4.62 0.51 19.58
C PRO A 21 3.52 -0.20 18.78
N TRP A 22 3.36 0.18 17.51
CA TRP A 22 2.32 -0.29 16.58
C TRP A 22 0.88 0.07 16.91
N GLN A 23 0.59 0.81 17.99
CA GLN A 23 -0.78 1.16 18.35
C GLN A 23 -1.46 1.97 17.24
N ASP A 24 -0.80 3.03 16.76
CA ASP A 24 -1.35 3.85 15.68
C ASP A 24 -1.42 3.10 14.34
N HIS A 25 -0.47 2.20 14.08
CA HIS A 25 -0.53 1.34 12.90
C HIS A 25 -1.82 0.52 12.88
N LEU A 26 -2.14 -0.12 14.01
CA LEU A 26 -3.35 -0.94 14.15
C LEU A 26 -4.63 -0.10 14.05
N LEU A 27 -4.67 1.05 14.72
CA LEU A 27 -5.80 1.97 14.66
C LEU A 27 -6.02 2.49 13.24
N TYR A 28 -4.94 2.83 12.53
CA TYR A 28 -4.99 3.26 11.14
C TYR A 28 -5.54 2.15 10.24
N CYS A 29 -5.00 0.93 10.34
CA CYS A 29 -5.49 -0.21 9.54
C CYS A 29 -6.98 -0.48 9.79
N GLN A 30 -7.44 -0.40 11.04
CA GLN A 30 -8.86 -0.53 11.38
C GLN A 30 -9.71 0.57 10.73
N GLY A 31 -9.24 1.83 10.75
CA GLY A 31 -9.92 2.94 10.08
C GLY A 31 -9.95 2.77 8.56
N LEU A 32 -8.81 2.40 7.97
CA LEU A 32 -8.67 2.15 6.55
C LEU A 32 -9.61 1.04 6.08
N GLN A 33 -9.70 -0.06 6.83
CA GLN A 33 -10.65 -1.16 6.54
C GLN A 33 -12.09 -0.66 6.47
N LYS A 34 -12.52 0.18 7.42
CA LYS A 34 -13.87 0.76 7.45
C LYS A 34 -14.16 1.67 6.25
N VAL A 35 -13.14 2.37 5.75
CA VAL A 35 -13.28 3.19 4.55
C VAL A 35 -13.34 2.30 3.32
N LEU A 36 -12.41 1.35 3.16
CA LEU A 36 -12.30 0.53 1.95
C LEU A 36 -13.44 -0.50 1.80
N SER A 37 -14.01 -0.98 2.90
CA SER A 37 -15.19 -1.86 2.88
C SER A 37 -16.45 -1.17 2.33
N GLN A 38 -16.50 0.16 2.27
CA GLN A 38 -17.61 0.87 1.61
C GLN A 38 -17.55 0.72 0.08
N TYR A 39 -16.39 0.32 -0.45
CA TYR A 39 -16.14 0.18 -1.86
C TYR A 39 -15.91 -1.27 -2.30
N SER A 40 -15.92 -2.24 -1.38
CA SER A 40 -15.58 -3.63 -1.70
C SER A 40 -16.57 -4.29 -2.66
N ASP A 41 -17.84 -3.85 -2.63
CA ASP A 41 -18.92 -4.34 -3.49
C ASP A 41 -19.18 -3.43 -4.70
N SER A 42 -18.40 -2.35 -4.82
CA SER A 42 -18.53 -1.38 -5.90
C SER A 42 -17.64 -1.73 -7.09
N PHE A 43 -18.07 -1.35 -8.29
CA PHE A 43 -17.21 -1.43 -9.49
C PHE A 43 -16.28 -0.22 -9.63
N GLU A 44 -16.18 0.64 -8.60
CA GLU A 44 -15.37 1.83 -8.67
C GLU A 44 -13.87 1.49 -8.87
N PRO A 45 -13.19 2.14 -9.83
CA PRO A 45 -11.75 2.01 -9.99
C PRO A 45 -11.04 2.67 -8.81
N ILE A 46 -10.37 1.86 -7.98
CA ILE A 46 -9.68 2.33 -6.78
C ILE A 46 -8.23 1.88 -6.82
N CYS A 47 -7.33 2.86 -6.71
CA CYS A 47 -5.92 2.64 -6.46
C CYS A 47 -5.55 3.22 -5.10
N ILE A 48 -4.97 2.40 -4.22
CA ILE A 48 -4.42 2.78 -2.93
C ILE A 48 -2.90 2.77 -3.08
N LEU A 49 -2.23 3.89 -2.85
CA LEU A 49 -0.79 3.98 -3.01
C LEU A 49 -0.11 4.78 -1.92
N GLY A 50 1.15 4.47 -1.64
CA GLY A 50 2.00 5.23 -0.73
C GLY A 50 2.76 4.33 0.23
N ASP A 51 3.23 4.91 1.33
CA ASP A 51 4.05 4.21 2.32
C ASP A 51 3.17 3.36 3.24
N TYR A 52 3.29 2.03 3.15
CA TYR A 52 2.55 1.11 4.01
C TYR A 52 3.32 0.80 5.30
N ASN A 53 4.56 1.27 5.43
CA ASN A 53 5.50 1.01 6.51
C ASN A 53 5.69 -0.48 6.84
N GLN A 54 5.39 -1.35 5.87
CA GLN A 54 5.54 -2.79 5.96
C GLN A 54 5.90 -3.36 4.60
N ARG A 55 6.63 -4.47 4.63
CA ARG A 55 6.98 -5.27 3.46
C ARG A 55 5.88 -6.30 3.23
N ILE A 56 5.56 -6.57 1.97
CA ILE A 56 4.62 -7.62 1.58
C ILE A 56 5.33 -8.58 0.60
N PRO A 57 5.48 -9.89 0.90
CA PRO A 57 5.16 -10.55 2.16
C PRO A 57 6.00 -10.03 3.35
N ARG A 58 5.49 -10.26 4.56
CA ARG A 58 6.12 -9.88 5.82
C ARG A 58 7.51 -10.52 5.94
N LEU A 59 8.46 -9.78 6.52
CA LEU A 59 9.76 -10.33 6.95
C LEU A 59 9.84 -10.44 8.47
N ASN A 60 10.14 -9.31 9.12
CA ASN A 60 10.43 -9.26 10.56
C ASN A 60 9.33 -8.57 11.38
N GLN A 61 8.31 -7.98 10.74
CA GLN A 61 7.19 -7.37 11.47
C GLN A 61 6.45 -8.44 12.30
N PRO A 62 5.83 -8.15 13.45
CA PRO A 62 5.03 -9.16 14.14
C PRO A 62 3.86 -9.64 13.25
N GLN A 63 3.49 -10.93 13.35
CA GLN A 63 2.46 -11.52 12.47
C GLN A 63 1.13 -10.75 12.51
N LYS A 64 0.68 -10.37 13.71
CA LYS A 64 -0.55 -9.57 13.91
C LYS A 64 -0.51 -8.24 13.16
N ILE A 65 0.65 -7.60 13.06
CA ILE A 65 0.81 -6.29 12.41
C ILE A 65 0.73 -6.45 10.88
N GLY A 66 1.42 -7.45 10.33
CA GLY A 66 1.32 -7.77 8.90
C GLY A 66 -0.10 -8.20 8.51
N ARG A 67 -0.78 -8.95 9.38
CA ARG A 67 -2.17 -9.36 9.16
C ARG A 67 -3.12 -8.17 9.13
N ALA A 68 -3.00 -7.25 10.08
CA ALA A 68 -3.87 -6.07 10.15
C ALA A 68 -3.81 -5.20 8.88
N LEU A 69 -2.63 -5.05 8.27
CA LEU A 69 -2.48 -4.35 6.99
C LEU A 69 -3.18 -5.08 5.84
N LEU A 70 -2.97 -6.40 5.73
CA LEU A 70 -3.62 -7.19 4.67
C LEU A 70 -5.14 -7.25 4.85
N GLU A 71 -5.63 -7.34 6.08
CA GLU A 71 -7.07 -7.31 6.41
C GLU A 71 -7.72 -5.94 6.14
N ALA A 72 -6.92 -4.86 6.13
CA ALA A 72 -7.42 -3.53 5.81
C ALA A 72 -7.67 -3.33 4.31
N ILE A 73 -6.99 -4.09 3.45
CA ILE A 73 -7.12 -4.04 2.00
C ILE A 73 -8.11 -5.14 1.58
N PRO A 74 -9.14 -4.83 0.76
CA PRO A 74 -10.08 -5.85 0.32
C PRO A 74 -9.37 -7.02 -0.39
N GLU A 75 -9.78 -8.26 -0.13
CA GLU A 75 -9.13 -9.45 -0.68
C GLU A 75 -9.18 -9.52 -2.21
N THR A 76 -10.15 -8.84 -2.83
CA THR A 76 -10.31 -8.71 -4.28
C THR A 76 -9.26 -7.78 -4.91
N PHE A 77 -8.57 -6.97 -4.11
CA PHE A 77 -7.56 -6.06 -4.61
C PHE A 77 -6.24 -6.80 -4.83
N THR A 78 -5.52 -6.42 -5.88
CA THR A 78 -4.17 -6.94 -6.13
C THR A 78 -3.13 -5.95 -5.60
N ILE A 79 -1.99 -6.47 -5.11
CA ILE A 79 -0.85 -5.66 -4.64
C ILE A 79 0.37 -5.93 -5.55
N PRO A 80 0.49 -5.25 -6.69
CA PRO A 80 1.51 -5.54 -7.72
C PRO A 80 2.94 -5.23 -7.30
N THR A 81 3.10 -4.43 -6.25
CA THR A 81 4.41 -4.14 -5.63
C THR A 81 4.85 -5.19 -4.62
N LYS A 82 4.02 -6.20 -4.34
CA LYS A 82 4.36 -7.32 -3.47
C LYS A 82 5.61 -8.02 -3.99
N GLY A 83 6.58 -8.24 -3.09
CA GLY A 83 7.82 -8.95 -3.39
C GLY A 83 8.85 -8.14 -4.16
N LEU A 84 8.52 -6.94 -4.64
CA LEU A 84 9.48 -6.10 -5.34
C LEU A 84 10.61 -5.65 -4.41
N LYS A 85 11.78 -5.46 -5.02
CA LYS A 85 13.01 -5.06 -4.37
C LYS A 85 13.60 -3.83 -5.08
N ASP A 86 14.28 -3.00 -4.32
CA ASP A 86 15.13 -1.94 -4.87
C ASP A 86 16.42 -2.52 -5.47
N MET A 87 17.26 -1.64 -6.04
CA MET A 87 18.55 -2.00 -6.62
C MET A 87 19.53 -2.60 -5.62
N ASP A 88 19.34 -2.37 -4.31
CA ASP A 88 20.15 -2.97 -3.23
C ASP A 88 19.60 -4.35 -2.80
N GLY A 89 18.56 -4.86 -3.48
CA GLY A 89 17.89 -6.11 -3.13
C GLY A 89 16.99 -6.02 -1.88
N LYS A 90 16.70 -4.82 -1.38
CA LYS A 90 15.82 -4.62 -0.22
C LYS A 90 14.37 -4.53 -0.70
N MET A 91 13.50 -5.27 -0.01
CA MET A 91 12.07 -5.19 -0.29
C MET A 91 11.49 -3.81 0.04
N LEU A 92 10.58 -3.38 -0.83
CA LEU A 92 9.87 -2.11 -0.71
C LEU A 92 8.89 -2.09 0.47
N ILE A 93 8.59 -0.89 0.94
CA ILE A 93 7.51 -0.61 1.90
C ILE A 93 6.46 0.36 1.33
N ASP A 94 6.80 1.06 0.25
CA ASP A 94 5.87 1.80 -0.59
C ASP A 94 5.18 0.83 -1.56
N HIS A 95 3.85 0.85 -1.52
CA HIS A 95 3.04 -0.12 -2.23
C HIS A 95 1.90 0.52 -3.00
N TYR A 96 1.50 -0.16 -4.07
CA TYR A 96 0.23 0.01 -4.75
C TYR A 96 -0.67 -1.19 -4.43
N ALA A 97 -1.95 -0.93 -4.20
CA ALA A 97 -3.03 -1.90 -4.23
C ALA A 97 -4.15 -1.38 -5.15
N VAL A 98 -4.69 -2.22 -6.02
CA VAL A 98 -5.69 -1.81 -7.02
C VAL A 98 -6.91 -2.74 -7.04
N SER A 99 -8.09 -2.15 -7.22
CA SER A 99 -9.34 -2.89 -7.40
C SER A 99 -9.37 -3.64 -8.73
N PRO A 100 -10.24 -4.66 -8.90
CA PRO A 100 -10.30 -5.48 -10.12
C PRO A 100 -10.56 -4.72 -11.42
N SER A 101 -11.14 -3.52 -11.34
CA SER A 101 -11.40 -2.66 -12.51
C SER A 101 -10.16 -1.86 -12.97
N LEU A 102 -9.02 -2.06 -12.31
CA LEU A 102 -7.74 -1.46 -12.66
C LEU A 102 -6.67 -2.53 -12.83
N ASN A 103 -5.84 -2.33 -13.85
CA ASN A 103 -4.56 -3.01 -13.99
C ASN A 103 -3.45 -1.98 -13.81
N ILE A 104 -2.32 -2.41 -13.26
CA ILE A 104 -1.18 -1.53 -13.05
C ILE A 104 0.10 -2.26 -13.39
N GLU A 105 0.96 -1.56 -14.10
CA GLU A 105 2.25 -2.06 -14.57
C GLU A 105 3.35 -1.22 -13.91
N ILE A 106 4.20 -1.86 -13.10
CA ILE A 106 5.33 -1.18 -12.47
C ILE A 106 6.42 -1.01 -13.53
N THR A 107 6.66 0.22 -13.95
CA THR A 107 7.60 0.53 -15.05
C THR A 107 9.00 0.83 -14.54
N GLN A 108 9.12 1.35 -13.31
CA GLN A 108 10.42 1.73 -12.77
C GLN A 108 10.42 1.77 -11.24
N ILE A 109 11.57 1.41 -10.65
CA ILE A 109 11.92 1.76 -9.27
C ILE A 109 12.96 2.88 -9.34
N LEU A 110 12.61 4.06 -8.83
CA LEU A 110 13.47 5.23 -8.82
C LEU A 110 14.43 5.17 -7.64
N SER A 111 15.71 5.44 -7.90
CA SER A 111 16.72 5.54 -6.86
C SER A 111 16.36 6.62 -5.85
N ARG A 112 16.75 6.39 -4.59
CA ARG A 112 16.71 7.40 -3.52
C ARG A 112 17.90 8.37 -3.58
N PHE A 113 18.74 8.24 -4.60
CA PHE A 113 19.88 9.09 -4.89
C PHE A 113 19.76 9.67 -6.30
N ALA A 114 20.18 10.92 -6.48
CA ALA A 114 20.39 11.53 -7.78
C ALA A 114 21.66 10.96 -8.45
N GLU A 115 21.87 11.31 -9.73
CA GLU A 115 23.03 10.86 -10.51
C GLU A 115 24.38 11.31 -9.92
N ASP A 116 24.40 12.45 -9.23
CA ASP A 116 25.59 12.99 -8.55
C ASP A 116 25.85 12.36 -7.17
N GLY A 117 25.02 11.39 -6.75
CA GLY A 117 25.10 10.72 -5.45
C GLY A 117 24.37 11.44 -4.31
N THR A 118 23.73 12.59 -4.57
CA THR A 118 22.93 13.30 -3.55
C THR A 118 21.75 12.44 -3.12
N ARG A 119 21.57 12.24 -1.80
CA ARG A 119 20.40 11.52 -1.26
C ARG A 119 19.14 12.38 -1.38
N LEU A 120 18.17 11.91 -2.17
CA LEU A 120 16.88 12.57 -2.41
C LEU A 120 15.83 12.19 -1.36
N SER A 121 15.87 10.94 -0.89
CA SER A 121 14.90 10.40 0.06
C SER A 121 15.52 9.26 0.87
N ASP A 122 14.87 8.84 1.94
CA ASP A 122 15.15 7.57 2.61
C ASP A 122 14.44 6.38 1.98
N HIS A 123 13.42 6.65 1.15
CA HIS A 123 12.68 5.67 0.36
C HIS A 123 13.05 5.75 -1.12
N VAL A 124 12.86 4.65 -1.84
CA VAL A 124 12.89 4.64 -3.31
C VAL A 124 11.52 5.07 -3.87
N GLY A 125 11.49 5.61 -5.08
CA GLY A 125 10.23 5.87 -5.77
C GLY A 125 9.74 4.64 -6.54
N VAL A 126 8.44 4.54 -6.75
CA VAL A 126 7.84 3.47 -7.58
C VAL A 126 6.96 4.12 -8.65
N VAL A 127 7.34 3.97 -9.90
CA VAL A 127 6.61 4.49 -11.07
C VAL A 127 5.77 3.37 -11.65
N ALA A 128 4.54 3.70 -11.99
CA ALA A 128 3.62 2.75 -12.55
C ALA A 128 2.67 3.38 -13.56
N GLU A 129 2.27 2.59 -14.55
CA GLU A 129 1.18 2.92 -15.46
C GLU A 129 -0.12 2.29 -14.98
N LEU A 130 -1.17 3.11 -14.82
CA LEU A 130 -2.50 2.66 -14.42
C LEU A 130 -3.42 2.58 -15.64
N LYS A 131 -4.06 1.42 -15.84
CA LYS A 131 -4.93 1.13 -16.98
C LYS A 131 -6.30 0.68 -16.46
N LYS A 132 -7.39 1.25 -16.97
CA LYS A 132 -8.74 0.77 -16.65
C LYS A 132 -8.98 -0.56 -17.34
N VAL A 133 -9.46 -1.55 -16.61
CA VAL A 133 -9.94 -2.81 -17.17
C VAL A 133 -11.37 -2.58 -17.63
N VAL A 134 -11.63 -2.82 -18.92
CA VAL A 134 -13.00 -2.84 -19.43
C VAL A 134 -13.62 -4.16 -18.99
N VAL A 135 -14.36 -4.11 -17.88
CA VAL A 135 -15.20 -5.24 -17.47
C VAL A 135 -16.46 -5.17 -18.33
N PRO A 136 -16.79 -6.21 -19.12
CA PRO A 136 -18.06 -6.23 -19.85
C PRO A 136 -19.22 -6.16 -18.84
N PRO A 137 -20.34 -5.47 -19.17
CA PRO A 137 -21.46 -5.31 -18.25
C PRO A 137 -21.99 -6.66 -17.79
N SER A 138 -22.45 -6.72 -16.56
CA SER A 138 -23.02 -7.94 -16.01
C SER A 138 -24.32 -8.27 -16.75
N LYS A 139 -24.63 -9.56 -16.96
CA LYS A 139 -25.86 -9.99 -17.64
C LYS A 139 -27.16 -9.47 -16.96
N SER A 140 -27.08 -9.03 -15.71
CA SER A 140 -28.18 -8.41 -14.95
C SER A 140 -28.49 -6.97 -15.34
N GLU A 141 -27.64 -6.29 -16.13
CA GLU A 141 -27.88 -4.93 -16.64
C GLU A 141 -28.47 -4.92 -18.06
N LEU A 142 -28.73 -6.10 -18.63
CA LEU A 142 -29.30 -6.31 -19.97
C LEU A 142 -30.78 -6.76 -19.94
N LEU A 143 -31.45 -6.66 -18.80
CA LEU A 143 -32.87 -6.93 -18.60
C LEU A 143 -33.55 -5.68 -18.01
#